data_AF-A0A947JW96-F1
#
_entry.id   AF-A0A947JW96-F1
#
_cell.length_a   1.000
_cell.length_b   1.000
_cell.length_c   1.000
_cell.angle_alpha   90.00
_cell.angle_beta   90.00
_cell.angle_gamma   90.00
#
_symmetry.space_group_name_H-M   'P 1'
#
loop_
_entity.id
_entity.type
_entity.pdbx_description
1 polymer ?
#
loop_
_entity_poly.entity_id
_entity_poly.type
_entity_poly.pdbx_seq_one_letter_code
_entity_poly.pdbx_strand_id
1 'polypeptide(L)'
;MKSSILLVVAAIISGIAAQNQTSAQDFVTILQNAFTNQQSNIQIQGEGVVIRLLSDDLAVPRHQRFILRISPKQTVLVAHNIDIADRVPDLQIDSTIEFYGEYEWSVEGGIIHWTHHDPDGEHIDGWLKYAGKIYQ
;
A
#
# COMPACT_ATOMS: atom_id res chain seq x y z
N MET A 1 11.53 -5.01 23.33
CA MET A 1 12.30 -5.68 22.25
C MET A 1 12.48 -4.64 21.15
N LYS A 2 13.72 -4.30 20.81
CA LYS A 2 14.00 -3.23 19.85
C LYS A 2 13.78 -3.79 18.44
N SER A 3 12.66 -3.47 17.80
CA SER A 3 12.49 -3.71 16.36
C SER A 3 13.45 -2.81 15.61
N SER A 4 14.41 -3.43 14.91
CA SER A 4 15.30 -2.73 13.99
C SER A 4 14.49 -2.37 12.74
N ILE A 5 14.10 -1.10 12.64
CA ILE A 5 13.46 -0.53 11.44
C ILE A 5 14.51 -0.53 10.32
N LEU A 6 14.27 -1.33 9.27
CA LEU A 6 15.06 -1.26 8.04
C LEU A 6 14.51 -0.12 7.19
N LEU A 7 15.04 1.08 7.40
CA LEU A 7 14.74 2.26 6.58
C LEU A 7 15.43 2.10 5.23
N VAL A 8 14.71 1.62 4.21
CA VAL A 8 15.21 1.63 2.83
C VAL A 8 15.00 3.04 2.28
N VAL A 9 15.97 3.92 2.54
CA VAL A 9 16.07 5.22 1.84
C VAL A 9 16.76 4.97 0.50
N ALA A 10 15.98 4.95 -0.58
CA ALA A 10 16.54 5.00 -1.93
C ALA A 10 16.85 6.46 -2.29
N ALA A 11 18.14 6.83 -2.32
CA ALA A 11 18.58 8.09 -2.92
C ALA A 11 19.92 7.91 -3.64
N ILE A 12 19.93 7.86 -4.99
CA ILE A 12 21.08 8.27 -5.84
C ILE A 12 20.57 8.91 -7.16
N ILE A 13 21.27 9.98 -7.53
CA ILE A 13 21.09 10.97 -8.60
C ILE A 13 21.47 10.42 -10.01
N SER A 14 20.77 10.90 -11.05
CA SER A 14 21.14 11.05 -12.48
C SER A 14 20.36 10.19 -13.50
N GLY A 15 19.57 10.85 -14.36
CA GLY A 15 19.08 10.30 -15.63
C GLY A 15 17.56 10.30 -15.79
N ILE A 16 17.00 11.38 -16.35
CA ILE A 16 15.56 11.73 -16.40
C ILE A 16 14.67 10.72 -17.19
N ALA A 17 15.20 9.64 -17.75
CA ALA A 17 14.40 8.61 -18.45
C ALA A 17 14.50 7.18 -17.88
N ALA A 18 15.43 6.90 -16.95
CA ALA A 18 15.65 5.54 -16.42
C ALA A 18 15.13 5.32 -14.99
N GLN A 19 14.77 6.39 -14.27
CA GLN A 19 14.44 6.29 -12.84
C GLN A 19 13.04 5.72 -12.53
N ASN A 20 12.11 5.70 -13.49
CA ASN A 20 10.74 5.21 -13.24
C ASN A 20 10.60 3.68 -13.29
N GLN A 21 11.56 2.95 -13.86
CA GLN A 21 11.50 1.48 -13.86
C GLN A 21 12.13 0.86 -12.61
N THR A 22 13.13 1.51 -12.02
CA THR A 22 13.83 1.00 -10.84
C THR A 22 12.89 0.99 -9.63
N SER A 23 12.22 2.10 -9.32
CA SER A 23 11.30 2.19 -8.18
C SER A 23 10.14 1.19 -8.26
N ALA A 24 9.54 1.03 -9.45
CA ALA A 24 8.46 0.08 -9.67
C ALA A 24 8.92 -1.38 -9.51
N GLN A 25 10.10 -1.72 -10.05
CA GLN A 25 10.65 -3.07 -9.93
C GLN A 25 11.10 -3.37 -8.49
N ASP A 26 11.55 -2.36 -7.75
CA ASP A 26 12.03 -2.50 -6.38
C ASP A 26 10.90 -2.90 -5.42
N PHE A 27 9.76 -2.19 -5.42
CA PHE A 27 8.67 -2.49 -4.48
C PHE A 27 7.99 -3.84 -4.79
N VAL A 28 7.83 -4.19 -6.08
CA VAL A 28 7.30 -5.50 -6.49
C VAL A 28 8.18 -6.63 -5.94
N THR A 29 9.50 -6.47 -6.05
CA THR A 29 10.46 -7.46 -5.55
C THR A 29 10.40 -7.57 -4.02
N ILE A 30 10.28 -6.43 -3.32
CA ILE A 30 10.09 -6.39 -1.86
C ILE A 30 8.82 -7.14 -1.45
N LEU A 31 7.67 -6.86 -2.07
CA LEU A 31 6.40 -7.52 -1.74
C LEU A 31 6.42 -9.02 -2.04
N GLN A 32 6.99 -9.44 -3.17
CA GLN A 32 7.11 -10.86 -3.50
C GLN A 32 7.99 -11.60 -2.49
N ASN A 33 9.09 -10.98 -2.07
CA ASN A 33 9.95 -11.54 -1.04
C ASN A 33 9.24 -11.59 0.32
N ALA A 34 8.53 -10.53 0.70
CA ALA A 34 7.77 -10.48 1.94
C ALA A 34 6.69 -11.57 1.97
N PHE A 35 5.96 -11.74 0.87
CA PHE A 35 4.96 -12.79 0.73
C PHE A 35 5.57 -14.19 0.81
N THR A 36 6.64 -14.45 0.05
CA THR A 36 7.33 -15.75 0.03
C THR A 36 7.89 -16.14 1.40
N ASN A 37 8.39 -15.17 2.15
CA ASN A 37 8.99 -15.38 3.47
C ASN A 37 8.00 -15.17 4.64
N GLN A 38 6.71 -14.95 4.35
CA GLN A 38 5.66 -14.71 5.35
C GLN A 38 6.00 -13.56 6.33
N GLN A 39 6.53 -12.47 5.79
CA GLN A 39 6.95 -11.29 6.56
C GLN A 39 5.83 -10.25 6.64
N SER A 40 5.80 -9.53 7.77
CA SER A 40 4.82 -8.51 8.13
C SER A 40 5.54 -7.27 8.67
N ASN A 41 4.80 -6.19 8.97
CA ASN A 41 5.31 -4.92 9.48
C ASN A 41 6.31 -4.25 8.52
N ILE A 42 5.98 -4.24 7.22
CA ILE A 42 6.83 -3.65 6.17
C ILE A 42 6.17 -2.38 5.65
N GLN A 43 6.70 -1.21 6.02
CA GLN A 43 6.31 0.06 5.42
C GLN A 43 6.78 0.12 3.97
N ILE A 44 5.87 0.38 3.03
CA ILE A 44 6.16 0.32 1.60
C ILE A 44 5.36 1.34 0.80
N GLN A 45 6.03 1.95 -0.17
CA GLN A 45 5.41 2.75 -1.22
C GLN A 45 5.33 1.93 -2.50
N GLY A 46 4.17 1.94 -3.16
CA GLY A 46 3.98 1.22 -4.40
C GLY A 46 2.75 1.70 -5.16
N GLU A 47 2.44 0.97 -6.22
CA GLU A 47 1.22 1.18 -6.99
C GLU A 47 0.62 -0.16 -7.43
N GLY A 48 -0.67 -0.14 -7.77
CA GLY A 48 -1.36 -1.32 -8.26
C GLY A 48 -2.62 -0.96 -9.03
N VAL A 49 -3.08 -1.92 -9.83
CA VAL A 49 -4.34 -1.79 -10.58
C VAL A 49 -5.48 -2.40 -9.79
N VAL A 50 -6.56 -1.66 -9.59
CA VAL A 50 -7.77 -2.17 -8.93
C VAL A 50 -8.40 -3.25 -9.80
N ILE A 51 -8.41 -4.49 -9.29
CA ILE A 51 -9.03 -5.62 -10.00
C ILE A 51 -10.36 -6.05 -9.37
N ARG A 52 -10.65 -5.60 -8.14
CA ARG A 52 -11.90 -5.91 -7.45
C ARG A 52 -12.22 -4.85 -6.41
N LEU A 53 -13.47 -4.39 -6.42
CA LEU A 53 -14.05 -3.59 -5.33
C LEU A 53 -14.78 -4.53 -4.37
N LEU A 54 -14.61 -4.31 -3.06
CA LEU A 54 -15.34 -5.02 -2.02
C LEU A 54 -16.28 -4.05 -1.31
N SER A 55 -17.32 -4.57 -0.66
CA SER A 55 -18.11 -3.75 0.25
C SER A 55 -17.22 -3.22 1.37
N ASP A 56 -17.45 -1.97 1.76
CA ASP A 56 -16.82 -1.40 2.95
C ASP A 56 -17.06 -2.32 4.15
N ASP A 57 -16.03 -2.47 4.99
CA ASP A 57 -16.19 -3.05 6.31
C ASP A 57 -16.75 -1.98 7.24
N LEU A 58 -17.88 -2.27 7.87
CA LEU A 58 -18.61 -1.34 8.73
C LEU A 58 -18.41 -1.63 10.23
N ALA A 59 -17.66 -2.68 10.59
CA ALA A 59 -17.18 -2.85 11.95
C ALA A 59 -16.20 -1.70 12.28
N VAL A 60 -16.14 -1.25 13.53
CA VAL A 60 -15.20 -0.19 13.93
C VAL A 60 -13.83 -0.81 14.22
N PRO A 61 -12.72 -0.26 13.68
CA PRO A 61 -12.69 0.87 12.73
C PRO A 61 -13.15 0.46 11.33
N ARG A 62 -13.89 1.35 10.66
CA ARG A 62 -14.50 1.13 9.34
C ARG A 62 -13.42 1.19 8.26
N HIS A 63 -13.53 0.33 7.25
CA HIS A 63 -12.56 0.29 6.16
C HIS A 63 -13.20 0.27 4.77
N GLN A 64 -12.67 1.08 3.86
CA GLN A 64 -12.84 0.84 2.44
C GLN A 64 -11.91 -0.30 2.02
N ARG A 65 -12.44 -1.26 1.23
CA ARG A 65 -11.70 -2.45 0.83
C ARG A 65 -11.73 -2.67 -0.67
N PHE A 66 -10.57 -2.98 -1.23
CA PHE A 66 -10.42 -3.34 -2.65
C PHE A 66 -9.15 -4.15 -2.85
N ILE A 67 -9.09 -4.89 -3.97
CA ILE A 67 -7.93 -5.71 -4.30
C ILE A 67 -7.12 -5.02 -5.39
N LEU A 68 -5.83 -4.83 -5.12
CA LEU A 68 -4.85 -4.37 -6.09
C LEU A 68 -4.11 -5.56 -6.69
N ARG A 69 -3.95 -5.55 -8.01
CA ARG A 69 -2.96 -6.35 -8.71
C ARG A 69 -1.65 -5.56 -8.74
N ILE A 70 -0.64 -6.12 -8.08
CA ILE A 70 0.71 -5.57 -8.01
C ILE A 70 1.57 -6.12 -9.16
N SER A 71 1.46 -7.41 -9.42
CA SER A 71 2.17 -8.10 -10.50
C SER A 71 1.31 -9.27 -11.02
N PRO A 72 1.70 -9.97 -12.10
CA PRO A 72 0.94 -11.13 -12.59
C PRO A 72 0.72 -12.25 -11.55
N LYS A 73 1.53 -12.29 -10.48
CA LYS A 73 1.49 -13.34 -9.45
C LYS A 73 1.17 -12.80 -8.05
N GLN A 74 1.00 -11.50 -7.88
CA GLN A 74 0.81 -10.89 -6.56
C GLN A 74 -0.38 -9.94 -6.58
N THR A 75 -1.29 -10.17 -5.64
CA THR A 75 -2.38 -9.27 -5.29
C THR A 75 -2.28 -8.89 -3.82
N VAL A 76 -2.83 -7.75 -3.45
CA VAL A 76 -2.97 -7.33 -2.06
C VAL A 76 -4.38 -6.81 -1.82
N LEU A 77 -4.91 -7.05 -0.62
CA LEU A 77 -6.08 -6.36 -0.11
C LEU A 77 -5.65 -4.99 0.42
N VAL A 78 -6.30 -3.91 0.02
CA VAL A 78 -6.19 -2.63 0.71
C VAL A 78 -7.31 -2.55 1.75
N ALA A 79 -6.95 -2.23 2.99
CA ALA A 79 -7.87 -1.91 4.08
C ALA A 79 -7.60 -0.46 4.53
N HIS A 80 -8.32 0.49 3.94
CA HIS A 80 -8.14 1.91 4.19
C HIS A 80 -9.14 2.38 5.24
N ASN A 81 -8.64 2.84 6.39
CA ASN A 81 -9.48 3.25 7.51
C ASN A 81 -10.22 4.56 7.19
N ILE A 82 -11.54 4.47 7.04
CA ILE A 82 -12.42 5.59 6.67
C ILE A 82 -13.09 6.27 7.87
N ASP A 83 -12.66 5.94 9.09
CA ASP A 83 -12.99 6.73 10.28
C ASP A 83 -12.08 7.96 10.43
N ILE A 84 -10.83 7.85 9.96
CA ILE A 84 -9.79 8.86 10.17
C ILE A 84 -9.20 9.42 8.87
N ALA A 85 -9.52 8.82 7.72
CA ALA A 85 -9.19 9.33 6.39
C ALA A 85 -10.42 9.38 5.48
N ASP A 86 -10.37 10.24 4.46
CA ASP A 86 -11.41 10.31 3.43
C ASP A 86 -11.46 8.99 2.63
N ARG A 87 -12.63 8.36 2.54
CA ARG A 87 -12.89 7.28 1.57
C ARG A 87 -12.55 7.76 0.15
N VAL A 88 -11.92 6.91 -0.67
CA VAL A 88 -11.72 7.18 -2.10
C VAL A 88 -13.09 7.10 -2.81
N PRO A 89 -13.65 8.22 -3.29
CA PRO A 89 -14.94 8.23 -3.96
C PRO A 89 -14.81 7.65 -5.36
N ASP A 90 -15.90 7.03 -5.84
CA ASP A 90 -16.07 6.58 -7.23
C ASP A 90 -14.93 5.73 -7.80
N LEU A 91 -14.18 5.02 -6.94
CA LEU A 91 -13.07 4.16 -7.34
C LEU A 91 -13.56 3.09 -8.35
N GLN A 92 -12.90 3.02 -9.51
CA GLN A 92 -13.26 2.09 -10.58
C GLN A 92 -12.29 0.92 -10.67
N ILE A 93 -12.79 -0.22 -11.16
CA ILE A 93 -11.93 -1.31 -11.65
C ILE A 93 -11.06 -0.77 -12.80
N ASP A 94 -9.86 -1.32 -12.95
CA ASP A 94 -8.81 -0.94 -13.90
C ASP A 94 -8.16 0.44 -13.64
N SER A 95 -8.54 1.12 -12.57
CA SER A 95 -7.84 2.30 -12.09
C SER A 95 -6.51 1.95 -11.41
N THR A 96 -5.52 2.84 -11.53
CA THR A 96 -4.28 2.78 -10.75
C THR A 96 -4.46 3.49 -9.41
N ILE A 97 -3.99 2.84 -8.34
CA ILE A 97 -3.81 3.43 -7.01
C ILE A 97 -2.32 3.43 -6.70
N GLU A 98 -1.78 4.59 -6.37
CA GLU A 98 -0.52 4.67 -5.63
C GLU A 98 -0.84 4.61 -4.14
N PHE A 99 0.05 4.01 -3.36
CA PHE A 99 -0.13 3.91 -1.91
C PHE A 99 1.21 4.06 -1.19
N TYR A 100 1.13 4.52 0.05
CA TYR A 100 2.15 4.35 1.07
C TYR A 100 1.45 3.82 2.31
N GLY A 101 1.90 2.67 2.82
CA GLY A 101 1.29 2.04 3.97
C GLY A 101 2.10 0.85 4.44
N GLU A 102 1.58 0.14 5.42
CA GLU A 102 2.21 -1.05 5.96
C GLU A 102 1.65 -2.31 5.29
N TYR A 103 2.54 -3.23 4.93
CA TYR A 103 2.22 -4.55 4.43
C TYR A 103 2.21 -5.58 5.58
N GLU A 104 1.12 -6.35 5.62
CA GLU A 104 0.91 -7.50 6.49
C GLU A 104 0.70 -8.78 5.67
N TRP A 105 1.33 -9.88 6.09
CA TRP A 105 1.16 -11.15 5.39
C TRP A 105 -0.25 -11.75 5.60
N SER A 106 -0.81 -12.29 4.51
CA SER A 106 -2.00 -13.14 4.52
C SER A 106 -1.87 -14.20 3.43
N VAL A 107 -2.60 -15.31 3.55
CA VAL A 107 -2.55 -16.40 2.55
C VAL A 107 -3.08 -15.96 1.17
N GLU A 108 -3.90 -14.91 1.13
CA GLU A 108 -4.49 -14.33 -0.09
C GLU A 108 -3.57 -13.34 -0.83
N GLY A 109 -2.34 -13.13 -0.34
CA GLY A 109 -1.36 -12.23 -0.96
C GLY A 109 -0.96 -11.04 -0.10
N GLY A 110 -1.55 -10.90 1.08
CA GLY A 110 -1.24 -9.84 2.03
C GLY A 110 -2.18 -8.64 1.97
N ILE A 111 -2.03 -7.78 2.98
CA ILE A 111 -2.88 -6.63 3.27
C ILE A 111 -2.02 -5.38 3.29
N ILE A 112 -2.47 -4.31 2.65
CA ILE A 112 -1.96 -2.96 2.83
C ILE A 112 -2.94 -2.21 3.73
N HIS A 113 -2.46 -1.79 4.89
CA HIS A 113 -3.18 -0.95 5.85
C HIS A 113 -2.31 0.25 6.28
N TRP A 114 -2.69 1.00 7.32
CA TRP A 114 -2.00 2.24 7.71
C TRP A 114 -1.81 3.20 6.54
N THR A 115 -2.85 3.35 5.71
CA THR A 115 -2.87 4.26 4.55
C THR A 115 -3.49 5.61 4.89
N HIS A 116 -3.17 6.11 6.09
CA HIS A 116 -3.70 7.36 6.66
C HIS A 116 -2.66 8.00 7.58
N HIS A 117 -2.88 9.26 7.96
CA HIS A 117 -2.11 9.89 9.03
C HIS A 117 -2.39 9.19 10.36
N ASP A 118 -1.37 8.93 11.17
CA ASP A 118 -1.56 8.40 12.52
C ASP A 118 -1.84 9.57 13.51
N PRO A 119 -3.06 9.69 14.06
CA PRO A 119 -3.41 10.80 14.94
C PRO A 119 -2.56 10.90 16.21
N ASP A 120 -2.03 9.77 16.68
CA ASP A 120 -1.24 9.69 17.91
C ASP A 120 0.28 9.75 17.65
N GLY A 121 0.72 9.62 16.38
CA GLY A 121 2.12 9.69 15.97
C GLY A 121 3.00 8.54 16.48
N GLU A 122 2.41 7.38 16.76
CA GLU A 122 3.07 6.14 17.18
C GLU A 122 3.47 5.25 15.98
N HIS A 123 2.83 5.42 14.84
CA HIS A 123 3.06 4.71 13.58
C HIS A 123 3.47 5.66 12.45
N ILE A 124 4.17 5.13 11.44
CA ILE A 124 4.50 5.89 10.23
C ILE A 124 3.20 6.21 9.48
N ASP A 125 3.03 7.48 9.11
CA ASP A 125 1.91 7.93 8.27
C ASP A 125 1.86 7.19 6.92
N GLY A 126 0.66 7.03 6.39
CA GLY A 126 0.45 6.53 5.03
C GLY A 126 -0.63 7.31 4.29
N TRP A 127 -0.90 6.86 3.07
CA TRP A 127 -1.86 7.47 2.18
C TRP A 127 -2.25 6.54 1.03
N LEU A 128 -3.42 6.80 0.45
CA LEU A 128 -3.77 6.40 -0.91
C LEU A 128 -3.73 7.60 -1.84
N LYS A 129 -3.32 7.41 -3.09
CA LYS A 129 -3.47 8.42 -4.13
C LYS A 129 -4.20 7.86 -5.34
N TYR A 130 -5.27 8.54 -5.71
CA TYR A 130 -6.13 8.22 -6.84
C TYR A 130 -6.37 9.46 -7.69
N ALA A 131 -6.14 9.36 -9.00
CA ALA A 131 -6.33 10.46 -9.95
C ALA A 131 -5.63 11.77 -9.52
N GLY A 132 -4.43 11.66 -8.92
CA GLY A 132 -3.65 12.80 -8.43
C GLY A 132 -4.08 13.38 -7.08
N LYS A 133 -5.16 12.90 -6.46
CA LYS A 133 -5.59 13.30 -5.12
C LYS A 133 -5.12 12.29 -4.07
N ILE A 134 -4.59 12.80 -2.96
CA ILE A 134 -4.19 12.03 -1.77
C ILE A 134 -5.38 11.91 -0.79
N TYR A 135 -5.49 10.75 -0.15
CA TYR A 135 -6.46 10.39 0.88
C TYR A 135 -5.67 9.82 2.06
N GLN A 136 -5.72 10.49 3.21
CA GLN A 136 -5.03 10.13 4.44
C GLN A 136 -5.66 10.78 5.67
#